data_AF-A0A496UPL2-F1
#
_entry.id   AF-A0A496UPL2-F1
#
_cell.length_a   1.000
_cell.length_b   1.000
_cell.length_c   1.000
_cell.angle_alpha   90.00
_cell.angle_beta   90.00
_cell.angle_gamma   90.00
#
_symmetry.space_group_name_H-M   'P 1'
#
loop_
_entity.id
_entity.type
_entity.pdbx_description
1 polymer ?
#
loop_
_entity_poly.entity_id
_entity_poly.type
_entity_poly.pdbx_seq_one_letter_code
_entity_poly.pdbx_strand_id
1 'polypeptide(L)'
;MIREDFTIANEGDTIEGPVGKKHVRSSIQAGDSPSIDAFGRWRVSNPQTLFDSKNIFNDEGISDSLENEPLFYDNQEVSGGGTSTLYNANEASQSISVSLNTAGRRVRQTKMRFNYQPGKSQLVFLTYNLERLDENITKREGIFDDENGLFMEAVGEAVGFVRRSFVTGSAVDDRIEQEDWNIDQMDGNGVSGVTLDWTKTQILIIDFEWLGVGRVRMGFVVDGKIYYAHEFLNANNLDVVYMSTPNLPLRSEISNDGSGAASILTQICSTVISEGGSQDLGMIRYASTEGTHLVATTENTLYALMGIRLKSNYIGATIKLLNTAIQIQTATDKIEWVLKFNPTVASTFAYSGLSNSAIEVAKGVTANTVTGGIDITGGFLETGNPATGAAKSLEKDLKNALLLGSLIDGTVDELVLCVRPIAGSTSVSVEGSMSWNELV
;
A
#
# COMPACT_ATOMS: atom_id res chain seq x y z
N MET A 1 -42.78 -42.28 -11.68
CA MET A 1 -41.40 -42.02 -11.20
C MET A 1 -40.54 -41.95 -12.45
N ILE A 2 -40.61 -40.80 -13.12
CA ILE A 2 -40.19 -40.62 -14.52
C ILE A 2 -38.78 -40.05 -14.50
N ARG A 3 -37.84 -40.79 -15.10
CA ARG A 3 -36.56 -40.26 -15.58
C ARG A 3 -36.88 -39.30 -16.72
N GLU A 4 -36.39 -38.07 -16.64
CA GLU A 4 -36.25 -37.22 -17.82
C GLU A 4 -34.75 -36.97 -18.04
N ASP A 5 -34.19 -37.82 -18.90
CA ASP A 5 -32.97 -37.52 -19.65
C ASP A 5 -33.33 -36.43 -20.67
N PHE A 6 -32.80 -35.22 -20.53
CA PHE A 6 -32.91 -34.19 -21.55
C PHE A 6 -31.64 -34.17 -22.41
N THR A 7 -31.69 -34.90 -23.53
CA THR A 7 -30.76 -34.75 -24.66
C THR A 7 -31.58 -34.53 -25.94
N ILE A 8 -31.50 -33.35 -26.55
CA ILE A 8 -31.95 -33.04 -27.93
C ILE A 8 -31.20 -31.76 -28.37
N ALA A 9 -30.60 -31.54 -29.53
CA ALA A 9 -29.99 -32.33 -30.61
C ALA A 9 -29.17 -31.31 -31.44
N ASN A 10 -28.06 -31.71 -32.03
CA ASN A 10 -27.38 -30.94 -33.08
C ASN A 10 -28.14 -31.09 -34.40
N GLU A 11 -28.34 -30.00 -35.14
CA GLU A 11 -28.00 -29.82 -36.58
C GLU A 11 -28.78 -28.65 -37.19
N GLY A 12 -28.06 -27.86 -38.00
CA GLY A 12 -28.51 -27.03 -39.12
C GLY A 12 -29.80 -26.21 -38.97
N ASP A 13 -29.68 -24.88 -38.99
CA ASP A 13 -30.53 -24.11 -39.89
C ASP A 13 -29.98 -22.70 -40.17
N THR A 14 -30.01 -22.40 -41.46
CA THR A 14 -29.71 -21.15 -42.15
C THR A 14 -30.44 -19.94 -41.57
N ILE A 15 -29.73 -18.82 -41.53
CA ILE A 15 -30.24 -17.47 -41.29
C ILE A 15 -30.99 -17.03 -42.56
N GLU A 16 -32.31 -16.86 -42.52
CA GLU A 16 -33.06 -15.83 -43.28
C GLU A 16 -34.47 -15.61 -42.67
N GLY A 17 -34.87 -14.36 -42.44
CA GLY A 17 -36.28 -13.97 -42.27
C GLY A 17 -36.62 -13.05 -41.09
N PRO A 18 -37.60 -12.11 -41.23
CA PRO A 18 -37.50 -10.76 -40.70
C PRO A 18 -38.21 -10.51 -39.34
N VAL A 19 -37.66 -9.55 -38.59
CA VAL A 19 -38.27 -8.81 -37.46
C VAL A 19 -38.98 -9.66 -36.40
N GLY A 20 -38.18 -10.30 -35.56
CA GLY A 20 -38.55 -10.64 -34.20
C GLY A 20 -37.29 -10.70 -33.37
N LYS A 21 -37.15 -9.88 -32.31
CA LYS A 21 -36.06 -10.00 -31.35
C LYS A 21 -36.21 -11.34 -30.62
N LYS A 22 -35.73 -12.42 -31.24
CA LYS A 22 -35.67 -13.76 -30.65
C LYS A 22 -34.64 -13.66 -29.53
N HIS A 23 -35.10 -13.69 -28.29
CA HIS A 23 -34.21 -13.79 -27.15
C HIS A 23 -33.51 -15.15 -27.26
N VAL A 24 -32.31 -15.15 -27.83
CA VAL A 24 -31.44 -16.33 -27.84
C VAL A 24 -31.08 -16.59 -26.39
N ARG A 25 -31.71 -17.59 -25.78
CA ARG A 25 -31.27 -18.11 -24.49
C ARG A 25 -29.99 -18.89 -24.74
N SER A 26 -28.84 -18.23 -24.63
CA SER A 26 -27.57 -18.92 -24.53
C SER A 26 -27.48 -19.56 -23.15
N SER A 27 -27.53 -20.89 -23.10
CA SER A 27 -27.17 -21.61 -21.87
C SER A 27 -25.65 -21.53 -21.72
N ILE A 28 -25.19 -20.73 -20.75
CA ILE A 28 -23.79 -20.75 -20.34
C ILE A 28 -23.60 -21.99 -19.47
N GLN A 29 -23.04 -23.04 -20.06
CA GLN A 29 -22.61 -24.23 -19.34
C GLN A 29 -21.13 -24.09 -19.00
N ALA A 30 -20.76 -24.44 -17.78
CA ALA A 30 -19.35 -24.53 -17.44
C ALA A 30 -18.76 -25.76 -18.14
N GLY A 31 -17.75 -25.55 -18.98
CA GLY A 31 -16.95 -26.66 -19.48
C GLY A 31 -16.11 -27.26 -18.36
N ASP A 32 -15.75 -28.55 -18.47
CA ASP A 32 -14.75 -29.17 -17.60
C ASP A 32 -13.42 -28.45 -17.81
N SER A 33 -13.12 -27.53 -16.89
CA SER A 33 -12.04 -26.57 -17.01
C SER A 33 -11.59 -26.12 -15.62
N PRO A 34 -10.42 -25.47 -15.49
CA PRO A 34 -9.96 -24.96 -14.20
C PRO A 34 -10.90 -23.94 -13.52
N SER A 35 -11.91 -23.42 -14.22
CA SER A 35 -12.90 -22.49 -13.65
C SER A 35 -13.96 -23.19 -12.77
N ILE A 36 -14.07 -24.52 -12.81
CA ILE A 36 -14.95 -25.29 -11.94
C ILE A 36 -14.18 -26.11 -10.91
N ASP A 37 -14.81 -26.37 -9.77
CA ASP A 37 -14.30 -27.31 -8.79
C ASP A 37 -14.73 -28.76 -9.10
N ALA A 38 -14.19 -29.70 -8.34
CA ALA A 38 -14.48 -31.12 -8.51
C ALA A 38 -15.97 -31.50 -8.31
N PHE A 39 -16.79 -30.57 -7.80
CA PHE A 39 -18.24 -30.72 -7.64
C PHE A 39 -19.04 -29.95 -8.70
N GLY A 40 -18.39 -29.43 -9.74
CA GLY A 40 -19.03 -28.69 -10.82
C GLY A 40 -19.50 -27.28 -10.45
N ARG A 41 -19.02 -26.73 -9.32
CA ARG A 41 -19.32 -25.36 -8.91
C ARG A 41 -18.30 -24.40 -9.52
N TRP A 42 -18.75 -23.24 -9.97
CA TRP A 42 -17.86 -22.17 -10.41
C TRP A 42 -16.95 -21.74 -9.26
N ARG A 43 -15.65 -21.70 -9.53
CA ARG A 43 -14.68 -21.06 -8.65
C ARG A 43 -14.86 -19.56 -8.77
N VAL A 44 -14.95 -18.89 -7.63
CA VAL A 44 -15.07 -17.44 -7.54
C VAL A 44 -13.86 -16.89 -6.80
N SER A 45 -13.34 -15.78 -7.31
CA SER A 45 -12.34 -14.98 -6.61
C SER A 45 -13.08 -13.96 -5.74
N ASN A 46 -12.71 -13.84 -4.46
CA ASN A 46 -13.32 -12.86 -3.57
C ASN A 46 -12.36 -11.68 -3.38
N PRO A 47 -12.52 -10.57 -4.12
CA PRO A 47 -11.60 -9.45 -4.03
C PRO A 47 -11.65 -8.81 -2.64
N GLN A 48 -10.48 -8.61 -2.06
CA GLN A 48 -10.32 -7.86 -0.82
C GLN A 48 -9.39 -6.68 -1.05
N THR A 49 -9.89 -5.49 -0.81
CA THR A 49 -9.08 -4.27 -0.85
C THR A 49 -8.07 -4.27 0.29
N LEU A 50 -6.80 -4.02 -0.07
CA LEU A 50 -5.69 -3.85 0.85
C LEU A 50 -5.45 -2.37 1.17
N PHE A 51 -5.73 -1.49 0.19
CA PHE A 51 -5.55 -0.04 0.31
C PHE A 51 -6.43 0.71 -0.68
N ASP A 52 -6.94 1.86 -0.24
CA ASP A 52 -7.65 2.84 -1.07
C ASP A 52 -7.15 4.24 -0.71
N SER A 53 -6.94 5.08 -1.71
CA SER A 53 -6.63 6.50 -1.55
C SER A 53 -7.48 7.33 -2.50
N LYS A 54 -8.12 8.35 -1.92
CA LYS A 54 -8.93 9.35 -2.61
C LYS A 54 -8.28 10.67 -2.22
N ASN A 55 -7.52 11.30 -3.11
CA ASN A 55 -6.74 12.50 -2.77
C ASN A 55 -7.66 13.74 -2.60
N ILE A 56 -8.61 13.69 -1.66
CA ILE A 56 -9.67 14.70 -1.46
C ILE A 56 -9.31 15.78 -0.44
N PHE A 57 -8.12 15.71 0.16
CA PHE A 57 -7.57 16.76 1.02
C PHE A 57 -6.08 16.98 0.72
N ASN A 58 -5.54 18.07 1.29
CA ASN A 58 -4.20 18.55 0.99
C ASN A 58 -3.12 17.76 1.76
N ASP A 59 -2.17 17.15 1.08
CA ASP A 59 -1.04 16.48 1.76
C ASP A 59 -0.07 17.45 2.49
N GLU A 60 -0.09 18.76 2.18
CA GLU A 60 0.80 19.79 2.74
C GLU A 60 0.08 20.73 3.73
N GLY A 61 0.48 20.74 5.01
CA GLY A 61 0.02 21.72 6.01
C GLY A 61 -0.76 21.12 7.19
N ILE A 62 -0.15 21.21 8.38
CA ILE A 62 -0.37 20.36 9.57
C ILE A 62 -1.57 20.77 10.46
N SER A 63 -2.24 21.90 10.24
CA SER A 63 -3.08 22.46 11.32
C SER A 63 -4.58 22.19 11.26
N ASP A 64 -5.20 21.80 10.13
CA ASP A 64 -6.68 21.90 10.05
C ASP A 64 -7.39 20.99 9.02
N SER A 65 -6.78 19.89 8.58
CA SER A 65 -7.36 19.07 7.51
C SER A 65 -7.46 17.59 7.90
N LEU A 66 -8.61 16.99 7.61
CA LEU A 66 -9.09 15.71 8.15
C LEU A 66 -8.25 14.48 7.70
N GLU A 67 -7.35 14.66 6.73
CA GLU A 67 -6.39 13.66 6.24
C GLU A 67 -4.91 14.08 6.40
N ASN A 68 -4.58 15.09 7.23
CA ASN A 68 -3.26 15.76 7.20
C ASN A 68 -2.23 15.33 8.26
N GLU A 69 -1.61 14.19 7.98
CA GLU A 69 -0.19 14.17 7.63
C GLU A 69 -0.15 13.45 6.26
N PRO A 70 0.93 13.44 5.48
CA PRO A 70 1.05 12.47 4.41
C PRO A 70 1.17 11.10 5.13
N LEU A 71 0.02 10.57 5.55
CA LEU A 71 -0.16 9.46 6.47
C LEU A 71 0.14 8.17 5.72
N PHE A 72 -0.41 8.14 4.51
CA PHE A 72 -0.26 7.04 3.59
C PHE A 72 0.80 7.30 2.54
N TYR A 73 1.15 8.57 2.27
CA TYR A 73 2.11 8.96 1.24
C TYR A 73 3.30 9.70 1.83
N ASP A 74 4.36 9.81 1.05
CA ASP A 74 5.48 10.70 1.27
C ASP A 74 5.75 11.44 -0.04
N ASN A 75 6.12 12.71 0.06
CA ASN A 75 6.30 13.63 -1.06
C ASN A 75 7.69 14.26 -0.95
N GLN A 76 8.62 13.86 -1.81
CA GLN A 76 10.01 14.31 -1.71
C GLN A 76 10.57 14.81 -3.05
N GLU A 77 11.38 15.87 -2.96
CA GLU A 77 12.38 16.20 -3.98
C GLU A 77 13.56 15.28 -3.77
N VAL A 78 13.72 14.28 -4.64
CA VAL A 78 14.73 13.22 -4.46
C VAL A 78 16.09 13.65 -5.02
N SER A 79 16.11 14.55 -6.00
CA SER A 79 17.35 15.11 -6.55
C SER A 79 17.10 16.42 -7.29
N GLY A 80 18.13 17.26 -7.41
CA GLY A 80 18.09 18.49 -8.20
C GLY A 80 17.40 19.63 -7.44
N GLY A 81 16.53 20.37 -8.12
CA GLY A 81 15.75 21.45 -7.53
C GLY A 81 14.53 21.82 -8.38
N GLY A 82 13.75 22.79 -7.90
CA GLY A 82 12.63 23.36 -8.67
C GLY A 82 11.46 22.41 -8.83
N THR A 83 11.21 21.55 -7.84
CA THR A 83 10.06 20.65 -7.82
C THR A 83 9.04 21.03 -6.75
N SER A 84 7.78 20.63 -6.93
CA SER A 84 6.74 20.85 -5.93
C SER A 84 5.64 19.80 -5.99
N THR A 85 4.87 19.68 -4.91
CA THR A 85 3.57 19.00 -4.88
C THR A 85 2.51 20.05 -4.55
N LEU A 86 1.39 20.07 -5.28
CA LEU A 86 0.28 20.98 -5.02
C LEU A 86 -1.04 20.21 -4.98
N TYR A 87 -1.85 20.49 -3.96
CA TYR A 87 -3.22 20.00 -3.88
C TYR A 87 -4.19 20.88 -4.66
N ASN A 88 -5.03 20.27 -5.51
CA ASN A 88 -6.13 20.94 -6.18
C ASN A 88 -7.48 20.51 -5.59
N ALA A 89 -8.08 21.40 -4.79
CA ALA A 89 -9.34 21.13 -4.11
C ALA A 89 -10.55 20.97 -5.04
N ASN A 90 -10.52 21.57 -6.24
CA ASN A 90 -11.64 21.46 -7.18
C ASN A 90 -11.60 20.14 -7.97
N GLU A 91 -10.40 19.58 -8.13
CA GLU A 91 -10.17 18.33 -8.87
C GLU A 91 -10.00 17.12 -7.95
N ALA A 92 -9.85 17.35 -6.64
CA ALA A 92 -9.52 16.31 -5.65
C ALA A 92 -8.30 15.49 -6.10
N SER A 93 -7.20 16.20 -6.37
CA SER A 93 -5.99 15.64 -6.95
C SER A 93 -4.73 16.25 -6.34
N GLN A 94 -3.63 15.50 -6.42
CA GLN A 94 -2.27 15.96 -6.10
C GLN A 94 -1.47 16.09 -7.38
N SER A 95 -0.93 17.26 -7.65
CA SER A 95 -0.09 17.54 -8.82
C SER A 95 1.37 17.64 -8.40
N ILE A 96 2.21 16.74 -8.90
CA ILE A 96 3.66 16.82 -8.75
C ILE A 96 4.25 17.48 -10.00
N SER A 97 5.15 18.45 -9.81
CA SER A 97 5.66 19.29 -10.89
C SER A 97 7.16 19.47 -10.87
N VAL A 98 7.71 19.78 -12.05
CA VAL A 98 9.11 20.16 -12.29
C VAL A 98 9.17 21.49 -13.03
N SER A 99 10.18 22.28 -12.73
CA SER A 99 10.37 23.62 -13.32
C SER A 99 11.04 23.57 -14.69
N LEU A 100 10.85 24.63 -15.47
CA LEU A 100 11.50 24.86 -16.76
C LEU A 100 13.03 24.91 -16.60
N ASN A 101 13.76 24.23 -17.49
CA ASN A 101 15.23 24.28 -17.60
C ASN A 101 15.97 24.03 -16.27
N THR A 102 15.40 23.20 -15.39
CA THR A 102 15.97 22.91 -14.07
C THR A 102 15.95 21.41 -13.85
N ALA A 103 17.12 20.83 -13.61
CA ALA A 103 17.21 19.40 -13.33
C ALA A 103 16.59 19.14 -11.95
N GLY A 104 15.62 18.24 -11.90
CA GLY A 104 14.83 17.98 -10.69
C GLY A 104 14.03 16.70 -10.81
N ARG A 105 13.90 15.96 -9.71
CA ARG A 105 13.08 14.74 -9.60
C ARG A 105 12.20 14.82 -8.36
N ARG A 106 10.89 14.73 -8.56
CA ARG A 106 9.87 14.65 -7.51
C ARG A 106 9.28 13.25 -7.48
N VAL A 107 9.15 12.69 -6.29
CA VAL A 107 8.49 11.40 -6.07
C VAL A 107 7.38 11.57 -5.04
N ARG A 108 6.20 11.04 -5.35
CA ARG A 108 5.11 10.80 -4.40
C ARG A 108 4.93 9.30 -4.27
N GLN A 109 5.07 8.75 -3.07
CA GLN A 109 5.08 7.30 -2.85
C GLN A 109 4.28 6.92 -1.61
N THR A 110 3.58 5.78 -1.61
CA THR A 110 3.00 5.27 -0.37
C THR A 110 4.09 4.88 0.64
N LYS A 111 3.90 5.22 1.92
CA LYS A 111 4.81 4.78 3.00
C LYS A 111 4.74 3.28 3.20
N MET A 112 3.53 2.73 3.18
CA MET A 112 3.30 1.30 3.25
C MET A 112 3.65 0.62 1.91
N ARG A 113 4.20 -0.59 2.01
CA ARG A 113 4.36 -1.52 0.91
C ARG A 113 3.28 -2.60 1.01
N PHE A 114 2.71 -3.01 -0.12
CA PHE A 114 1.55 -3.90 -0.10
C PHE A 114 1.97 -5.36 -0.14
N ASN A 115 1.66 -6.10 0.93
CA ASN A 115 1.98 -7.53 1.00
C ASN A 115 1.22 -8.34 -0.06
N TYR A 116 1.95 -8.88 -1.03
CA TYR A 116 1.47 -9.88 -1.96
C TYR A 116 1.33 -11.25 -1.26
N GLN A 117 0.30 -12.01 -1.62
CA GLN A 117 0.10 -13.35 -1.08
C GLN A 117 0.22 -14.40 -2.21
N PRO A 118 1.25 -15.26 -2.15
CA PRO A 118 1.42 -16.36 -3.10
C PRO A 118 0.13 -17.17 -3.32
N GLY A 119 -0.20 -17.39 -4.59
CA GLY A 119 -1.43 -18.07 -5.00
C GLY A 119 -2.65 -17.16 -5.18
N LYS A 120 -2.48 -15.83 -5.07
CA LYS A 120 -3.51 -14.83 -5.35
C LYS A 120 -3.02 -13.85 -6.41
N SER A 121 -3.93 -13.29 -7.20
CA SER A 121 -3.62 -12.17 -8.10
C SER A 121 -3.70 -10.86 -7.32
N GLN A 122 -2.76 -9.96 -7.57
CA GLN A 122 -2.79 -8.60 -7.05
C GLN A 122 -3.18 -7.65 -8.18
N LEU A 123 -4.20 -6.83 -7.89
CA LEU A 123 -4.83 -5.91 -8.83
C LEU A 123 -4.66 -4.48 -8.32
N VAL A 124 -4.17 -3.61 -9.18
CA VAL A 124 -3.87 -2.21 -8.89
C VAL A 124 -4.62 -1.33 -9.89
N PHE A 125 -5.29 -0.30 -9.39
CA PHE A 125 -5.81 0.78 -10.22
C PHE A 125 -5.20 2.10 -9.77
N LEU A 126 -4.77 2.90 -10.75
CA LEU A 126 -4.15 4.21 -10.54
C LEU A 126 -4.81 5.20 -11.50
N THR A 127 -5.40 6.26 -10.95
CA THR A 127 -6.03 7.33 -11.73
C THR A 127 -5.09 8.53 -11.76
N TYR A 128 -4.68 8.93 -12.96
CA TYR A 128 -3.71 10.00 -13.17
C TYR A 128 -3.96 10.75 -14.47
N ASN A 129 -3.29 11.89 -14.64
CA ASN A 129 -3.22 12.64 -15.88
C ASN A 129 -1.76 13.07 -16.12
N LEU A 130 -1.22 12.74 -17.29
CA LEU A 130 0.11 13.21 -17.70
C LEU A 130 0.08 14.68 -18.14
N GLU A 131 -1.09 15.24 -18.44
CA GLU A 131 -1.36 16.57 -19.01
C GLU A 131 -0.77 16.81 -20.40
N ARG A 132 0.50 16.49 -20.58
CA ARG A 132 1.24 16.56 -21.83
C ARG A 132 2.44 15.61 -21.80
N LEU A 133 2.85 15.15 -22.98
CA LEU A 133 4.13 14.51 -23.21
C LEU A 133 5.14 15.57 -23.67
N ASP A 134 6.26 15.67 -22.95
CA ASP A 134 7.23 16.75 -23.10
C ASP A 134 8.62 16.15 -23.25
N GLU A 135 9.36 16.53 -24.30
CA GLU A 135 10.79 16.19 -24.42
C GLU A 135 11.56 16.53 -23.14
N ASN A 136 12.55 15.68 -22.81
CA ASN A 136 13.44 15.84 -21.65
C ASN A 136 12.74 15.73 -20.28
N ILE A 137 11.46 15.34 -20.27
CA ILE A 137 10.68 15.01 -19.08
C ILE A 137 10.44 13.50 -19.04
N THR A 138 10.58 12.92 -17.86
CA THR A 138 10.15 11.54 -17.58
C THR A 138 9.02 11.56 -16.56
N LYS A 139 7.94 10.82 -16.82
CA LYS A 139 6.79 10.64 -15.92
C LYS A 139 6.54 9.15 -15.74
N ARG A 140 6.30 8.72 -14.50
CA ARG A 140 6.04 7.32 -14.15
C ARG A 140 4.87 7.21 -13.19
N GLU A 141 4.03 6.20 -13.39
CA GLU A 141 2.91 5.86 -12.52
C GLU A 141 2.79 4.33 -12.42
N GLY A 142 2.74 3.78 -11.20
CA GLY A 142 2.66 2.33 -11.02
C GLY A 142 2.84 1.84 -9.59
N ILE A 143 3.13 0.54 -9.49
CA ILE A 143 3.53 -0.14 -8.25
C ILE A 143 5.02 -0.50 -8.35
N PHE A 144 5.89 0.39 -7.84
CA PHE A 144 7.33 0.28 -8.02
C PHE A 144 8.15 1.07 -7.01
N ASP A 145 9.42 0.72 -6.88
CA ASP A 145 10.46 1.51 -6.26
C ASP A 145 11.70 1.63 -7.17
N ASP A 146 12.83 2.06 -6.59
CA ASP A 146 14.07 2.25 -7.36
C ASP A 146 14.70 0.93 -7.80
N GLU A 147 14.30 -0.21 -7.21
CA GLU A 147 14.89 -1.53 -7.46
C GLU A 147 13.97 -2.44 -8.28
N ASN A 148 12.66 -2.44 -8.01
CA ASN A 148 11.71 -3.37 -8.62
C ASN A 148 10.38 -2.68 -8.93
N GLY A 149 9.64 -3.22 -9.90
CA GLY A 149 8.22 -2.95 -10.02
C GLY A 149 7.67 -2.89 -11.43
N LEU A 150 6.42 -2.42 -11.48
CA LEU A 150 5.52 -2.51 -12.61
C LEU A 150 4.87 -1.14 -12.79
N PHE A 151 5.17 -0.46 -13.90
CA PHE A 151 4.70 0.91 -14.11
C PHE A 151 4.57 1.29 -15.58
N MET A 152 3.78 2.31 -15.83
CA MET A 152 3.79 3.04 -17.09
C MET A 152 4.85 4.14 -17.01
N GLU A 153 5.57 4.35 -18.11
CA GLU A 153 6.60 5.37 -18.23
C GLU A 153 6.40 6.17 -19.52
N ALA A 154 6.38 7.49 -19.38
CA ALA A 154 6.53 8.42 -20.49
C ALA A 154 7.93 9.04 -20.43
N VAL A 155 8.74 8.85 -21.47
CA VAL A 155 10.05 9.50 -21.65
C VAL A 155 9.97 10.37 -22.90
N GLY A 156 10.00 11.69 -22.72
CA GLY A 156 9.75 12.59 -23.84
C GLY A 156 8.32 12.44 -24.37
N GLU A 157 8.24 12.09 -25.65
CA GLU A 157 6.97 11.82 -26.35
C GLU A 157 6.63 10.32 -26.44
N ALA A 158 7.51 9.43 -25.97
CA ALA A 158 7.32 7.99 -26.04
C ALA A 158 6.72 7.45 -24.73
N VAL A 159 5.65 6.68 -24.84
CA VAL A 159 5.01 5.99 -23.71
C VAL A 159 5.24 4.50 -23.83
N GLY A 160 5.53 3.84 -22.70
CA GLY A 160 5.71 2.40 -22.63
C GLY A 160 5.33 1.83 -21.29
N PHE A 161 5.25 0.50 -21.24
CA PHE A 161 5.11 -0.26 -20.01
C PHE A 161 6.46 -0.84 -19.59
N VAL A 162 6.74 -0.82 -18.30
CA VAL A 162 8.03 -1.22 -17.75
C VAL A 162 7.87 -2.27 -16.69
N ARG A 163 8.67 -3.34 -16.83
CA ARG A 163 8.96 -4.31 -15.77
C ARG A 163 10.39 -4.09 -15.28
N ARG A 164 10.53 -3.47 -14.11
CA ARG A 164 11.81 -3.25 -13.43
C ARG A 164 12.17 -4.42 -12.52
N SER A 165 13.43 -4.86 -12.61
CA SER A 165 13.94 -6.01 -11.87
C SER A 165 15.32 -5.76 -11.25
N PHE A 166 15.48 -6.12 -9.98
CA PHE A 166 16.78 -6.06 -9.27
C PHE A 166 17.52 -7.40 -9.19
N VAL A 167 17.06 -8.43 -9.91
CA VAL A 167 17.57 -9.81 -9.73
C VAL A 167 19.05 -10.00 -10.04
N THR A 168 19.66 -9.07 -10.76
CA THR A 168 21.10 -9.07 -11.10
C THR A 168 21.96 -8.32 -10.08
N GLY A 169 21.37 -7.73 -9.04
CA GLY A 169 22.04 -6.82 -8.11
C GLY A 169 22.10 -5.36 -8.58
N SER A 170 21.44 -5.05 -9.69
CA SER A 170 21.21 -3.69 -10.20
C SER A 170 19.84 -3.61 -10.85
N ALA A 171 19.18 -2.46 -10.79
CA ALA A 171 17.89 -2.26 -11.44
C ALA A 171 18.04 -2.32 -12.96
N VAL A 172 17.26 -3.20 -13.60
CA VAL A 172 17.17 -3.34 -15.05
C VAL A 172 15.70 -3.20 -15.45
N ASP A 173 15.44 -2.29 -16.39
CA ASP A 173 14.12 -2.02 -16.93
C ASP A 173 13.91 -2.78 -18.24
N ASP A 174 12.89 -3.64 -18.28
CA ASP A 174 12.34 -4.21 -19.51
C ASP A 174 11.18 -3.33 -19.96
N ARG A 175 11.47 -2.37 -20.84
CA ARG A 175 10.53 -1.35 -21.34
C ARG A 175 10.02 -1.75 -22.71
N ILE A 176 8.70 -1.78 -22.85
CA ILE A 176 8.00 -2.04 -24.11
C ILE A 176 7.22 -0.79 -24.51
N GLU A 177 7.63 -0.21 -25.65
CA GLU A 177 7.00 0.98 -26.21
C GLU A 177 5.55 0.70 -26.64
N GLN A 178 4.73 1.74 -26.71
CA GLN A 178 3.31 1.64 -27.09
C GLN A 178 3.10 0.94 -28.44
N GLU A 179 3.99 1.18 -29.41
CA GLU A 179 3.95 0.53 -30.72
C GLU A 179 4.24 -0.99 -30.66
N ASP A 180 4.85 -1.48 -29.59
CA ASP A 180 5.19 -2.90 -29.40
C ASP A 180 4.26 -3.60 -28.38
N TRP A 181 3.17 -2.95 -27.96
CA TRP A 181 2.15 -3.56 -27.12
C TRP A 181 1.49 -4.76 -27.82
N ASN A 182 1.53 -5.93 -27.17
CA ASN A 182 1.27 -7.21 -27.80
C ASN A 182 -0.20 -7.65 -27.79
N ILE A 183 -1.09 -6.90 -27.12
CA ILE A 183 -2.54 -7.15 -27.11
C ILE A 183 -3.26 -6.04 -27.86
N ASP A 184 -3.00 -4.79 -27.46
CA ASP A 184 -3.62 -3.60 -28.05
C ASP A 184 -2.70 -2.39 -27.90
N GLN A 185 -2.30 -1.78 -29.02
CA GLN A 185 -1.48 -0.57 -29.05
C GLN A 185 -2.24 0.68 -28.57
N MET A 186 -3.57 0.60 -28.49
CA MET A 186 -4.47 1.68 -28.08
C MET A 186 -4.27 2.97 -28.90
N ASP A 187 -4.04 2.79 -30.20
CA ASP A 187 -3.84 3.84 -31.22
C ASP A 187 -5.08 4.00 -32.14
N GLY A 188 -6.14 3.24 -31.88
CA GLY A 188 -7.35 3.15 -32.70
C GLY A 188 -7.36 2.03 -33.74
N ASN A 189 -6.23 1.36 -33.99
CA ASN A 189 -6.11 0.24 -34.92
C ASN A 189 -6.13 -1.13 -34.22
N GLY A 190 -5.89 -1.16 -32.91
CA GLY A 190 -5.92 -2.38 -32.10
C GLY A 190 -7.31 -2.97 -31.89
N VAL A 191 -7.36 -4.12 -31.20
CA VAL A 191 -8.57 -4.95 -31.03
C VAL A 191 -9.73 -4.25 -30.31
N SER A 192 -9.43 -3.26 -29.47
CA SER A 192 -10.42 -2.45 -28.75
C SER A 192 -11.00 -1.31 -29.60
N GLY A 193 -10.27 -0.85 -30.63
CA GLY A 193 -10.57 0.38 -31.38
C GLY A 193 -10.43 1.67 -30.55
N VAL A 194 -9.84 1.62 -29.35
CA VAL A 194 -9.62 2.78 -28.49
C VAL A 194 -8.33 3.51 -28.90
N THR A 195 -8.37 4.84 -28.90
CA THR A 195 -7.18 5.69 -29.02
C THR A 195 -6.96 6.43 -27.71
N LEU A 196 -5.79 6.28 -27.09
CA LEU A 196 -5.44 7.03 -25.87
C LEU A 196 -5.04 8.47 -26.22
N ASP A 197 -5.64 9.42 -25.50
CA ASP A 197 -5.19 10.81 -25.47
C ASP A 197 -4.47 11.04 -24.13
N TRP A 198 -3.15 11.18 -24.19
CA TRP A 198 -2.27 11.37 -23.03
C TRP A 198 -2.45 12.75 -22.35
N THR A 199 -3.24 13.66 -22.94
CA THR A 199 -3.65 14.92 -22.31
C THR A 199 -4.90 14.77 -21.43
N LYS A 200 -5.50 13.57 -21.40
CA LYS A 200 -6.69 13.26 -20.62
C LYS A 200 -6.37 12.34 -19.46
N THR A 201 -7.23 12.40 -18.46
CA THR A 201 -7.19 11.50 -17.30
C THR A 201 -7.42 10.06 -17.73
N GLN A 202 -6.62 9.15 -17.20
CA GLN A 202 -6.69 7.71 -17.46
C GLN A 202 -6.77 6.94 -16.14
N ILE A 203 -7.31 5.71 -16.22
CA ILE A 203 -7.22 4.73 -15.14
C ILE A 203 -6.31 3.61 -15.63
N LEU A 204 -5.06 3.58 -15.16
CA LEU A 204 -4.14 2.48 -15.38
C LEU A 204 -4.58 1.30 -14.53
N ILE A 205 -4.61 0.12 -15.15
CA ILE A 205 -4.78 -1.16 -14.46
C ILE A 205 -3.49 -1.96 -14.59
N ILE A 206 -3.06 -2.54 -13.47
CA ILE A 206 -1.99 -3.53 -13.41
C ILE A 206 -2.53 -4.72 -12.64
N ASP A 207 -2.51 -5.91 -13.22
CA ASP A 207 -2.70 -7.14 -12.47
C ASP A 207 -1.53 -8.09 -12.68
N PHE A 208 -1.16 -8.80 -11.61
CA PHE A 208 -0.06 -9.74 -11.66
C PHE A 208 -0.20 -10.87 -10.65
N GLU A 209 0.40 -12.00 -11.00
CA GLU A 209 0.74 -13.07 -10.08
C GLU A 209 2.25 -13.10 -9.85
N TRP A 210 2.67 -13.46 -8.64
CA TRP A 210 4.07 -13.58 -8.29
C TRP A 210 4.33 -14.85 -7.48
N LEU A 211 4.60 -15.95 -8.17
CA LEU A 211 5.29 -17.10 -7.57
C LEU A 211 6.77 -17.08 -7.97
N GLY A 212 7.32 -15.86 -8.07
CA GLY A 212 8.59 -15.56 -8.71
C GLY A 212 8.49 -15.38 -10.23
N VAL A 213 7.60 -16.10 -10.91
CA VAL A 213 7.29 -15.94 -12.34
C VAL A 213 5.79 -15.75 -12.55
N GLY A 214 5.31 -15.95 -13.79
CA GLY A 214 3.90 -15.92 -14.14
C GLY A 214 3.61 -14.82 -15.16
N ARG A 215 2.43 -14.22 -15.06
CA ARG A 215 1.97 -13.16 -15.95
C ARG A 215 1.80 -11.83 -15.22
N VAL A 216 2.15 -10.76 -15.93
CA VAL A 216 1.78 -9.38 -15.60
C VAL A 216 0.98 -8.83 -16.77
N ARG A 217 -0.14 -8.16 -16.50
CA ARG A 217 -0.92 -7.44 -17.52
C ARG A 217 -1.04 -5.97 -17.14
N MET A 218 -0.92 -5.12 -18.14
CA MET A 218 -1.10 -3.67 -18.01
C MET A 218 -2.06 -3.17 -19.08
N GLY A 219 -2.83 -2.14 -18.73
CA GLY A 219 -3.78 -1.55 -19.66
C GLY A 219 -4.58 -0.43 -19.03
N PHE A 220 -5.79 -0.21 -19.53
CA PHE A 220 -6.61 0.93 -19.14
C PHE A 220 -8.06 0.56 -18.91
N VAL A 221 -8.71 1.30 -18.01
CA VAL A 221 -10.18 1.30 -17.89
C VAL A 221 -10.74 2.46 -18.70
N VAL A 222 -11.45 2.15 -19.78
CA VAL A 222 -12.09 3.14 -20.66
C VAL A 222 -13.58 2.82 -20.75
N ASP A 223 -14.43 3.82 -20.52
CA ASP A 223 -15.90 3.70 -20.50
C ASP A 223 -16.42 2.54 -19.61
N GLY A 224 -15.77 2.33 -18.46
CA GLY A 224 -16.13 1.29 -17.50
C GLY A 224 -15.74 -0.13 -17.89
N LYS A 225 -14.87 -0.30 -18.90
CA LYS A 225 -14.36 -1.61 -19.35
C LYS A 225 -12.85 -1.65 -19.27
N ILE A 226 -12.32 -2.81 -18.87
CA ILE A 226 -10.88 -3.08 -18.86
C ILE A 226 -10.44 -3.48 -20.26
N TYR A 227 -9.43 -2.79 -20.78
CA TYR A 227 -8.69 -3.16 -21.99
C TYR A 227 -7.22 -3.38 -21.61
N TYR A 228 -6.76 -4.62 -21.68
CA TYR A 228 -5.33 -4.91 -21.54
C TYR A 228 -4.62 -4.55 -22.84
N ALA A 229 -3.49 -3.88 -22.71
CA ALA A 229 -2.70 -3.40 -23.83
C ALA A 229 -1.43 -4.24 -24.04
N HIS A 230 -0.77 -4.62 -22.94
CA HIS A 230 0.40 -5.48 -22.98
C HIS A 230 0.38 -6.53 -21.86
N GLU A 231 0.96 -7.70 -22.13
CA GLU A 231 1.28 -8.70 -21.11
C GLU A 231 2.76 -9.12 -21.15
N PHE A 232 3.37 -9.17 -19.96
CA PHE A 232 4.66 -9.80 -19.76
C PHE A 232 4.43 -11.25 -19.33
N LEU A 233 4.88 -12.20 -20.16
CA LEU A 233 4.88 -13.63 -19.85
C LEU A 233 6.27 -14.02 -19.35
N ASN A 234 6.37 -14.41 -18.10
CA ASN A 234 7.66 -14.68 -17.44
C ASN A 234 7.92 -16.18 -17.26
N ALA A 235 6.85 -16.98 -17.17
CA ALA A 235 6.96 -18.43 -17.03
C ALA A 235 7.46 -19.07 -18.35
N ASN A 236 8.46 -19.96 -18.24
CA ASN A 236 9.12 -20.62 -19.38
C ASN A 236 9.79 -19.65 -20.38
N ASN A 237 9.97 -18.38 -19.97
CA ASN A 237 10.61 -17.33 -20.77
C ASN A 237 11.83 -16.72 -20.07
N LEU A 238 11.80 -16.60 -18.73
CA LEU A 238 12.93 -16.13 -17.92
C LEU A 238 13.58 -17.29 -17.15
N ASP A 239 14.89 -17.20 -16.95
CA ASP A 239 15.66 -18.17 -16.15
C ASP A 239 15.53 -17.96 -14.62
N VAL A 240 15.11 -16.76 -14.22
CA VAL A 240 14.97 -16.33 -12.82
C VAL A 240 13.66 -15.57 -12.63
N VAL A 241 13.38 -15.20 -11.37
CA VAL A 241 12.19 -14.42 -11.02
C VAL A 241 12.14 -13.09 -11.78
N TYR A 242 10.96 -12.57 -12.10
CA TYR A 242 10.87 -11.34 -12.91
C TYR A 242 11.06 -10.06 -12.08
N MET A 243 10.92 -10.13 -10.76
CA MET A 243 11.25 -9.07 -9.80
C MET A 243 11.58 -9.68 -8.43
N SER A 244 12.49 -9.05 -7.68
CA SER A 244 13.04 -9.60 -6.44
C SER A 244 12.07 -9.52 -5.26
N THR A 245 11.11 -8.59 -5.31
CA THR A 245 10.04 -8.46 -4.32
C THR A 245 8.74 -8.02 -5.02
N PRO A 246 7.59 -8.61 -4.66
CA PRO A 246 6.27 -8.12 -5.06
C PRO A 246 5.70 -7.08 -4.07
N ASN A 247 6.30 -6.97 -2.88
CA ASN A 247 5.82 -6.07 -1.83
C ASN A 247 6.35 -4.67 -2.10
N LEU A 248 5.61 -3.93 -2.91
CA LEU A 248 6.03 -2.64 -3.45
C LEU A 248 5.05 -1.53 -3.05
N PRO A 249 5.49 -0.27 -3.01
CA PRO A 249 4.62 0.87 -2.80
C PRO A 249 3.95 1.30 -4.12
N LEU A 250 2.88 2.09 -4.02
CA LEU A 250 2.41 2.86 -5.18
C LEU A 250 3.27 4.11 -5.30
N ARG A 251 3.65 4.47 -6.52
CA ARG A 251 4.57 5.57 -6.77
C ARG A 251 4.16 6.36 -8.02
N SER A 252 4.21 7.67 -7.89
CA SER A 252 4.12 8.66 -8.95
C SER A 252 5.44 9.43 -8.99
N GLU A 253 6.05 9.57 -10.16
CA GLU A 253 7.35 10.23 -10.30
C GLU A 253 7.37 11.13 -11.54
N ILE A 254 7.98 12.31 -11.40
CA ILE A 254 8.27 13.21 -12.51
C ILE A 254 9.70 13.73 -12.39
N SER A 255 10.43 13.78 -13.50
CA SER A 255 11.77 14.34 -13.55
C SER A 255 12.02 15.18 -14.81
N ASN A 256 12.81 16.23 -14.66
CA ASN A 256 13.39 17.04 -15.73
C ASN A 256 14.91 16.83 -15.74
N ASP A 257 15.51 16.61 -16.91
CA ASP A 257 16.96 16.44 -17.06
C ASP A 257 17.76 17.76 -16.96
N GLY A 258 17.06 18.91 -16.92
CA GLY A 258 17.63 20.25 -16.92
C GLY A 258 17.38 21.06 -18.19
N SER A 259 16.78 20.46 -19.21
CA SER A 259 16.50 21.10 -20.51
C SER A 259 15.02 21.06 -20.90
N GLY A 260 14.19 20.32 -20.15
CA GLY A 260 12.76 20.18 -20.41
C GLY A 260 11.93 21.40 -20.00
N ALA A 261 10.71 21.44 -20.51
CA ALA A 261 9.70 22.42 -20.14
C ALA A 261 9.24 22.25 -18.67
N ALA A 262 8.56 23.26 -18.13
CA ALA A 262 7.79 23.05 -16.91
C ALA A 262 6.69 22.03 -17.19
N SER A 263 6.53 21.04 -16.32
CA SER A 263 5.62 19.92 -16.57
C SER A 263 5.05 19.37 -15.26
N ILE A 264 3.87 18.74 -15.38
CA ILE A 264 3.07 18.26 -14.26
C ILE A 264 2.65 16.81 -14.51
N LEU A 265 2.59 16.02 -13.44
CA LEU A 265 1.90 14.74 -13.36
C LEU A 265 0.87 14.84 -12.23
N THR A 266 -0.40 14.63 -12.56
CA THR A 266 -1.52 14.76 -11.63
C THR A 266 -2.02 13.38 -11.24
N GLN A 267 -2.08 13.10 -9.94
CA GLN A 267 -2.54 11.84 -9.35
C GLN A 267 -3.82 12.05 -8.53
N ILE A 268 -4.83 11.20 -8.75
CA ILE A 268 -6.20 11.44 -8.28
C ILE A 268 -6.61 10.39 -7.23
N CYS A 269 -6.61 9.12 -7.62
CA CYS A 269 -7.03 8.02 -6.77
C CYS A 269 -6.17 6.79 -7.02
N SER A 270 -6.14 5.90 -6.04
CA SER A 270 -5.51 4.58 -6.22
C SER A 270 -6.13 3.52 -5.33
N THR A 271 -6.01 2.26 -5.75
CA THR A 271 -6.42 1.11 -4.94
C THR A 271 -5.53 -0.09 -5.24
N VAL A 272 -5.31 -0.92 -4.21
CA VAL A 272 -4.61 -2.20 -4.28
C VAL A 272 -5.51 -3.29 -3.72
N ILE A 273 -5.73 -4.34 -4.50
CA ILE A 273 -6.71 -5.39 -4.23
C ILE A 273 -6.03 -6.77 -4.36
N SER A 274 -6.29 -7.65 -3.39
CA SER A 274 -6.00 -9.08 -3.53
C SER A 274 -7.24 -9.78 -4.06
N GLU A 275 -7.20 -10.32 -5.27
CA GLU A 275 -8.38 -10.88 -5.92
C GLU A 275 -8.84 -12.19 -5.25
N GLY A 276 -7.93 -12.93 -4.61
CA GLY A 276 -8.21 -14.18 -3.90
C GLY A 276 -8.53 -14.03 -2.41
N GLY A 277 -8.89 -12.82 -1.96
CA GLY A 277 -9.09 -12.43 -0.57
C GLY A 277 -7.77 -12.18 0.16
N SER A 278 -7.78 -11.89 1.46
CA SER A 278 -6.56 -11.79 2.27
C SER A 278 -6.62 -12.75 3.47
N GLN A 279 -5.47 -13.31 3.83
CA GLN A 279 -5.32 -14.11 5.04
C GLN A 279 -4.16 -13.56 5.86
N ASP A 280 -4.42 -13.09 7.08
CA ASP A 280 -3.38 -12.55 7.95
C ASP A 280 -2.67 -13.68 8.71
N LEU A 281 -2.32 -14.77 8.03
CA LEU A 281 -1.57 -15.89 8.60
C LEU A 281 -0.08 -15.52 8.64
N GLY A 282 0.32 -14.77 9.67
CA GLY A 282 1.70 -14.36 9.91
C GLY A 282 2.28 -15.00 11.16
N MET A 283 3.50 -14.57 11.51
CA MET A 283 4.10 -14.94 12.77
C MET A 283 3.65 -13.99 13.88
N ILE A 284 2.98 -14.54 14.90
CA ILE A 284 2.69 -13.77 16.12
C ILE A 284 4.00 -13.53 16.88
N ARG A 285 4.21 -12.27 17.26
CA ARG A 285 5.35 -11.78 18.01
C ARG A 285 4.90 -11.03 19.26
N TYR A 286 5.81 -10.96 20.22
CA TYR A 286 5.59 -10.35 21.52
C TYR A 286 6.88 -9.70 22.01
N ALA A 287 6.77 -8.50 22.57
CA ALA A 287 7.83 -7.89 23.36
C ALA A 287 7.23 -7.20 24.58
N SER A 288 7.99 -7.20 25.67
CA SER A 288 7.62 -6.52 26.92
C SER A 288 8.79 -5.76 27.52
N THR A 289 8.47 -4.98 28.53
CA THR A 289 9.45 -4.27 29.37
C THR A 289 10.26 -5.22 30.26
N GLU A 290 9.91 -6.51 30.32
CA GLU A 290 10.69 -7.60 30.96
C GLU A 290 11.11 -7.32 32.43
N GLY A 291 10.24 -6.69 33.23
CA GLY A 291 10.57 -6.36 34.63
C GLY A 291 11.18 -4.95 34.80
N THR A 292 11.49 -4.26 33.71
CA THR A 292 12.07 -2.91 33.71
C THR A 292 10.97 -1.87 33.60
N HIS A 293 10.43 -1.45 34.74
CA HIS A 293 9.36 -0.45 34.77
C HIS A 293 9.85 0.95 34.40
N LEU A 294 8.99 1.69 33.71
CA LEU A 294 9.08 3.13 33.53
C LEU A 294 8.56 3.82 34.78
N VAL A 295 9.24 4.86 35.27
CA VAL A 295 8.69 5.75 36.31
C VAL A 295 8.20 7.04 35.66
N ALA A 296 6.88 7.19 35.54
CA ALA A 296 6.24 8.39 35.02
C ALA A 296 6.15 9.46 36.13
N THR A 297 7.12 10.37 36.17
CA THR A 297 7.38 11.23 37.34
C THR A 297 6.35 12.34 37.54
N THR A 298 5.83 12.92 36.46
CA THR A 298 5.04 14.16 36.50
C THR A 298 3.62 13.91 36.01
N GLU A 299 2.62 14.43 36.73
CA GLU A 299 1.23 14.41 36.29
C GLU A 299 1.06 15.14 34.96
N ASN A 300 0.12 14.67 34.13
CA ASN A 300 -0.24 15.25 32.83
C ASN A 300 0.89 15.26 31.79
N THR A 301 2.04 14.65 32.10
CA THR A 301 3.15 14.47 31.17
C THR A 301 3.08 13.08 30.57
N LEU A 302 3.23 13.00 29.24
CA LEU A 302 3.20 11.75 28.50
C LEU A 302 4.61 11.18 28.40
N TYR A 303 4.76 9.89 28.70
CA TYR A 303 6.04 9.20 28.71
C TYR A 303 6.03 7.97 27.80
N ALA A 304 7.14 7.70 27.12
CA ALA A 304 7.30 6.53 26.25
C ALA A 304 7.57 5.27 27.09
N LEU A 305 6.70 4.27 26.97
CA LEU A 305 6.81 2.99 27.67
C LEU A 305 7.48 1.92 26.80
N MET A 306 7.08 1.82 25.53
CA MET A 306 7.65 0.87 24.58
C MET A 306 7.45 1.34 23.15
N GLY A 307 8.44 1.15 22.28
CA GLY A 307 8.36 1.47 20.86
C GLY A 307 8.60 0.24 20.00
N ILE A 308 7.95 0.17 18.84
CA ILE A 308 8.28 -0.74 17.75
C ILE A 308 8.43 0.04 16.44
N ARG A 309 9.37 -0.39 15.60
CA ARG A 309 9.55 0.11 14.23
C ARG A 309 10.13 -0.97 13.34
N LEU A 310 9.98 -0.83 12.02
CA LEU A 310 10.61 -1.75 11.07
C LEU A 310 12.14 -1.63 11.11
N LYS A 311 12.85 -2.74 10.87
CA LYS A 311 14.27 -2.69 10.52
C LYS A 311 14.41 -2.08 9.12
N SER A 312 15.45 -1.26 8.92
CA SER A 312 15.69 -0.57 7.64
C SER A 312 15.77 -1.51 6.43
N ASN A 313 16.26 -2.74 6.60
CA ASN A 313 16.38 -3.73 5.52
C ASN A 313 15.11 -4.59 5.34
N TYR A 314 14.04 -4.32 6.08
CA TYR A 314 12.81 -5.14 6.11
C TYR A 314 11.55 -4.30 5.83
N ILE A 315 11.70 -3.19 5.12
CA ILE A 315 10.61 -2.28 4.73
C ILE A 315 9.51 -2.93 3.88
N GLY A 316 9.77 -4.11 3.29
CA GLY A 316 8.77 -4.92 2.59
C GLY A 316 7.87 -5.78 3.49
N ALA A 317 8.13 -5.84 4.80
CA ALA A 317 7.31 -6.59 5.74
C ALA A 317 6.08 -5.78 6.18
N THR A 318 4.94 -6.45 6.32
CA THR A 318 3.70 -5.83 6.83
C THR A 318 3.46 -6.22 8.28
N ILE A 319 3.25 -5.23 9.14
CA ILE A 319 3.10 -5.41 10.58
C ILE A 319 1.69 -5.03 11.01
N LYS A 320 0.96 -5.97 11.62
CA LYS A 320 -0.39 -5.74 12.15
C LYS A 320 -0.37 -5.86 13.67
N LEU A 321 -0.66 -4.77 14.38
CA LEU A 321 -0.73 -4.80 15.84
C LEU A 321 -1.95 -5.62 16.29
N LEU A 322 -1.73 -6.54 17.23
CA LEU A 322 -2.80 -7.39 17.76
C LEU A 322 -3.30 -6.84 19.10
N ASN A 323 -2.37 -6.56 20.01
CA ASN A 323 -2.72 -6.17 21.38
C ASN A 323 -1.63 -5.30 22.01
N THR A 324 -2.05 -4.44 22.92
CA THR A 324 -1.19 -3.73 23.87
C THR A 324 -1.67 -4.06 25.28
N ALA A 325 -0.74 -4.31 26.19
CA ALA A 325 -1.05 -4.56 27.59
C ALA A 325 -0.19 -3.70 28.48
N ILE A 326 -0.78 -3.23 29.58
CA ILE A 326 -0.16 -2.32 30.54
C ILE A 326 -0.46 -2.79 31.95
N GLN A 327 0.51 -2.63 32.83
CA GLN A 327 0.42 -2.90 34.25
C GLN A 327 0.96 -1.73 35.06
N ILE A 328 0.19 -1.29 36.05
CA ILE A 328 0.65 -0.34 37.07
C ILE A 328 1.22 -1.16 38.25
N GLN A 329 2.44 -0.84 38.69
CA GLN A 329 3.09 -1.50 39.82
C GLN A 329 2.92 -0.75 41.14
N THR A 330 2.51 0.51 41.09
CA THR A 330 2.27 1.35 42.27
C THR A 330 0.80 1.32 42.72
N ALA A 331 0.58 1.60 43.99
CA ALA A 331 -0.72 1.54 44.64
C ALA A 331 -1.48 2.86 44.55
N THR A 332 -2.78 2.79 44.27
CA THR A 332 -3.71 3.94 44.27
C THR A 332 -3.43 4.98 43.18
N ASP A 333 -2.67 4.60 42.15
CA ASP A 333 -2.39 5.44 40.99
C ASP A 333 -3.35 5.22 39.83
N LYS A 334 -3.48 6.28 39.03
CA LYS A 334 -4.32 6.37 37.84
C LYS A 334 -3.48 6.87 36.67
N ILE A 335 -3.59 6.16 35.56
CA ILE A 335 -2.94 6.55 34.31
C ILE A 335 -3.94 6.54 33.16
N GLU A 336 -3.62 7.34 32.17
CA GLU A 336 -4.08 7.17 30.82
C GLU A 336 -2.95 6.57 30.00
N TRP A 337 -3.29 5.64 29.11
CA TRP A 337 -2.36 5.13 28.12
C TRP A 337 -2.83 5.47 26.72
N VAL A 338 -1.86 5.68 25.84
CA VAL A 338 -2.10 6.08 24.45
C VAL A 338 -1.06 5.41 23.57
N LEU A 339 -1.50 4.76 22.49
CA LEU A 339 -0.63 4.29 21.43
C LEU A 339 -0.49 5.40 20.38
N LYS A 340 0.74 5.87 20.16
CA LYS A 340 1.03 6.94 19.20
C LYS A 340 1.79 6.44 17.99
N PHE A 341 1.50 7.01 16.83
CA PHE A 341 2.23 6.81 15.58
C PHE A 341 3.13 8.01 15.30
N ASN A 342 4.41 7.75 14.99
CA ASN A 342 5.46 8.74 14.76
C ASN A 342 5.51 9.91 15.76
N PRO A 343 5.50 9.66 17.08
CA PRO A 343 5.67 10.75 18.03
C PRO A 343 7.13 11.23 18.10
N THR A 344 7.35 12.40 18.68
CA THR A 344 8.69 12.83 19.09
C THR A 344 8.94 12.38 20.52
N VAL A 345 9.92 11.49 20.70
CA VAL A 345 10.37 11.03 22.03
C VAL A 345 11.63 11.79 22.43
N ALA A 346 11.58 12.51 23.54
CA ALA A 346 12.72 13.26 24.05
C ALA A 346 13.78 12.34 24.67
N SER A 347 15.04 12.79 24.63
CA SER A 347 16.21 12.04 25.13
C SER A 347 16.45 10.72 24.37
N THR A 348 17.34 9.85 24.87
CA THR A 348 17.65 8.58 24.22
C THR A 348 16.50 7.58 24.39
N PHE A 349 15.87 7.21 23.28
CA PHE A 349 14.91 6.10 23.18
C PHE A 349 15.46 5.08 22.17
N ALA A 350 16.28 4.16 22.65
CA ALA A 350 17.10 3.32 21.81
C ALA A 350 16.34 2.09 21.30
N TYR A 351 16.26 1.96 19.98
CA TYR A 351 15.73 0.78 19.30
C TYR A 351 16.81 -0.30 19.16
N SER A 352 16.41 -1.55 19.35
CA SER A 352 17.26 -2.72 19.20
C SER A 352 16.55 -3.80 18.42
N GLY A 353 17.26 -4.44 17.48
CA GLY A 353 16.68 -5.46 16.61
C GLY A 353 16.25 -6.70 17.38
N LEU A 354 15.00 -7.13 17.16
CA LEU A 354 14.50 -8.39 17.70
C LEU A 354 15.01 -9.57 16.85
N SER A 355 15.45 -10.64 17.50
CA SER A 355 15.92 -11.86 16.82
C SER A 355 14.80 -12.52 16.02
N ASN A 356 15.09 -12.97 14.79
CA ASN A 356 14.13 -13.64 13.89
C ASN A 356 12.84 -12.82 13.64
N SER A 357 12.96 -11.49 13.58
CA SER A 357 11.84 -10.56 13.40
C SER A 357 12.24 -9.41 12.47
N ALA A 358 11.26 -8.83 11.78
CA ALA A 358 11.42 -7.63 10.96
C ALA A 358 11.44 -6.32 11.78
N ILE A 359 11.26 -6.40 13.11
CA ILE A 359 11.04 -5.26 14.00
C ILE A 359 12.25 -4.98 14.89
N GLU A 360 12.45 -3.70 15.19
CA GLU A 360 13.25 -3.21 16.31
C GLU A 360 12.34 -2.74 17.45
N VAL A 361 12.76 -2.99 18.69
CA VAL A 361 12.02 -2.64 19.90
C VAL A 361 12.82 -1.65 20.72
N ALA A 362 12.16 -0.61 21.22
CA ALA A 362 12.66 0.31 22.22
C ALA A 362 11.91 0.11 23.54
N LYS A 363 12.63 0.15 24.66
CA LYS A 363 12.08 0.02 26.02
C LYS A 363 12.23 1.35 26.76
N GLY A 364 11.13 1.87 27.29
CA GLY A 364 11.10 3.10 28.09
C GLY A 364 11.68 2.87 29.47
N VAL A 365 13.01 2.88 29.60
CA VAL A 365 13.70 2.71 30.89
C VAL A 365 13.92 4.05 31.59
N THR A 366 14.00 5.12 30.81
CA THR A 366 14.07 6.51 31.29
C THR A 366 12.72 7.17 31.16
N ALA A 367 12.47 8.21 31.96
CA ALA A 367 11.27 9.05 31.87
C ALA A 367 11.29 9.93 30.61
N ASN A 368 11.35 9.29 29.43
CA ASN A 368 11.37 9.93 28.11
C ASN A 368 10.01 10.56 27.83
N THR A 369 9.94 11.89 27.81
CA THR A 369 8.69 12.61 27.53
C THR A 369 8.35 12.55 26.05
N VAL A 370 7.06 12.52 25.73
CA VAL A 370 6.53 12.34 24.38
C VAL A 370 5.67 13.53 23.97
N THR A 371 5.89 14.04 22.76
CA THR A 371 5.11 15.12 22.13
C THR A 371 4.84 14.81 20.67
N GLY A 372 3.84 15.45 20.06
CA GLY A 372 3.51 15.22 18.64
C GLY A 372 3.01 13.80 18.35
N GLY A 373 2.98 13.41 17.07
CA GLY A 373 2.47 12.12 16.61
C GLY A 373 0.95 11.98 16.68
N ILE A 374 0.44 10.86 16.18
CA ILE A 374 -1.00 10.62 16.00
C ILE A 374 -1.49 9.58 17.00
N ASP A 375 -2.60 9.89 17.66
CA ASP A 375 -3.25 8.98 18.61
C ASP A 375 -4.04 7.90 17.87
N ILE A 376 -3.60 6.64 17.99
CA ILE A 376 -4.23 5.49 17.33
C ILE A 376 -5.32 4.89 18.21
N THR A 377 -5.01 4.71 19.50
CA THR A 377 -5.93 4.18 20.50
C THR A 377 -5.45 4.56 21.89
N GLY A 378 -6.33 4.49 22.87
CA GLY A 378 -5.99 4.79 24.25
C GLY A 378 -7.03 4.30 25.24
N GLY A 379 -6.75 4.50 26.51
CA GLY A 379 -7.68 4.15 27.57
C GLY A 379 -7.15 4.51 28.96
N PHE A 380 -7.96 4.20 29.95
CA PHE A 380 -7.66 4.48 31.35
C PHE A 380 -7.40 3.19 32.12
N LEU A 381 -6.49 3.27 33.07
CA LEU A 381 -6.17 2.20 34.03
C LEU A 381 -5.97 2.83 35.41
N GLU A 382 -6.57 2.20 36.42
CA GLU A 382 -6.45 2.63 37.80
C GLU A 382 -6.23 1.43 38.72
N THR A 383 -5.57 1.67 39.84
CA THR A 383 -5.43 0.69 40.93
C THR A 383 -6.35 1.06 42.09
N GLY A 384 -7.29 0.16 42.42
CA GLY A 384 -8.31 0.40 43.45
C GLY A 384 -7.95 -0.06 44.87
N ASN A 385 -6.84 -0.78 45.05
CA ASN A 385 -6.46 -1.36 46.35
C ASN A 385 -4.92 -1.40 46.50
N PRO A 386 -4.35 -0.93 47.63
CA PRO A 386 -2.89 -0.77 47.81
C PRO A 386 -2.03 -2.05 47.74
N ALA A 387 -2.63 -3.23 47.56
CA ALA A 387 -1.93 -4.51 47.45
C ALA A 387 -2.07 -5.20 46.08
N THR A 388 -2.78 -4.59 45.11
CA THR A 388 -3.05 -5.21 43.81
C THR A 388 -2.73 -4.24 42.68
N GLY A 389 -1.65 -4.51 41.94
CA GLY A 389 -1.43 -3.88 40.64
C GLY A 389 -2.61 -4.18 39.71
N ALA A 390 -2.94 -3.23 38.83
CA ALA A 390 -3.97 -3.40 37.82
C ALA A 390 -3.28 -3.68 36.49
N ALA A 391 -3.73 -4.71 35.78
CA ALA A 391 -3.31 -5.02 34.42
C ALA A 391 -4.53 -4.98 33.50
N LYS A 392 -4.35 -4.43 32.30
CA LYS A 392 -5.39 -4.43 31.27
C LYS A 392 -4.76 -4.70 29.91
N SER A 393 -5.41 -5.57 29.14
CA SER A 393 -5.12 -5.81 27.73
C SER A 393 -6.31 -5.38 26.88
N LEU A 394 -6.06 -5.05 25.61
CA LEU A 394 -7.12 -4.95 24.62
C LEU A 394 -7.62 -6.37 24.28
N GLU A 395 -8.92 -6.64 24.46
CA GLU A 395 -9.52 -7.95 24.13
C GLU A 395 -9.95 -8.05 22.64
N LYS A 396 -9.71 -7.02 21.83
CA LYS A 396 -10.18 -6.97 20.44
C LYS A 396 -9.05 -6.56 19.49
N ASP A 397 -8.95 -7.26 18.35
CA ASP A 397 -8.01 -6.97 17.27
C ASP A 397 -8.01 -5.47 16.92
N LEU A 398 -6.85 -4.82 17.06
CA LEU A 398 -6.67 -3.45 16.64
C LEU A 398 -6.63 -3.38 15.11
N LYS A 399 -7.79 -3.10 14.50
CA LYS A 399 -7.88 -2.88 13.04
C LYS A 399 -7.56 -1.44 12.74
N ASN A 400 -6.43 -1.21 12.09
CA ASN A 400 -5.99 0.10 11.64
C ASN A 400 -5.59 0.05 10.16
N ALA A 401 -5.97 1.07 9.40
CA ALA A 401 -5.50 1.24 8.03
C ALA A 401 -4.05 1.79 8.00
N LEU A 402 -3.66 2.53 9.04
CA LEU A 402 -2.31 3.05 9.18
C LEU A 402 -1.38 1.95 9.73
N LEU A 403 -0.51 1.46 8.87
CA LEU A 403 0.50 0.43 9.17
C LEU A 403 1.90 1.05 9.12
N LEU A 404 2.88 0.38 9.73
CA LEU A 404 4.27 0.80 9.65
C LEU A 404 4.76 0.74 8.20
N GLY A 405 5.36 1.82 7.73
CA GLY A 405 6.00 1.94 6.42
C GLY A 405 7.36 2.61 6.51
N SER A 406 7.78 3.21 5.41
CA SER A 406 8.98 4.04 5.32
C SER A 406 8.77 5.22 4.40
N LEU A 407 9.40 6.35 4.75
CA LEU A 407 9.62 7.48 3.84
C LEU A 407 10.47 7.04 2.63
N ILE A 408 10.49 7.89 1.60
CA ILE A 408 11.28 7.68 0.38
C ILE A 408 12.79 7.64 0.70
N ASP A 409 13.23 8.38 1.72
CA ASP A 409 14.62 8.39 2.20
C ASP A 409 15.01 7.16 3.06
N GLY A 410 14.07 6.24 3.30
CA GLY A 410 14.26 5.03 4.10
C GLY A 410 14.02 5.21 5.60
N THR A 411 13.62 6.41 6.07
CA THR A 411 13.19 6.62 7.46
C THR A 411 11.93 5.81 7.72
N VAL A 412 12.01 4.87 8.66
CA VAL A 412 10.90 3.99 9.03
C VAL A 412 9.92 4.68 9.99
N ASP A 413 8.64 4.36 9.85
CA ASP A 413 7.63 4.76 10.84
C ASP A 413 7.83 4.01 12.17
N GLU A 414 7.33 4.60 13.26
CA GLU A 414 7.36 4.04 14.60
C GLU A 414 6.00 4.10 15.30
N LEU A 415 5.74 3.08 16.12
CA LEU A 415 4.61 3.02 17.04
C LEU A 415 5.12 3.01 18.47
N VAL A 416 4.66 3.95 19.29
CA VAL A 416 5.11 4.09 20.68
C VAL A 416 3.91 4.02 21.62
N LEU A 417 3.91 3.00 22.47
CA LEU A 417 3.02 2.90 23.62
C LEU A 417 3.46 3.91 24.68
N CYS A 418 2.56 4.80 25.05
CA CYS A 418 2.81 5.90 25.96
C CYS A 418 1.87 5.86 27.16
N VAL A 419 2.30 6.45 28.28
CA VAL A 419 1.52 6.56 29.51
C VAL A 419 1.62 7.94 30.14
N ARG A 420 0.53 8.41 30.73
CA ARG A 420 0.39 9.71 31.39
C ARG A 420 -0.26 9.53 32.76
N PRO A 421 0.40 9.90 33.86
CA PRO A 421 -0.24 9.95 35.18
C PRO A 421 -1.32 11.03 35.20
N ILE A 422 -2.45 10.73 35.84
CA ILE A 422 -3.63 11.61 35.91
C ILE A 422 -4.21 11.65 37.32
N ALA A 423 -5.09 12.61 37.56
CA ALA A 423 -5.93 12.70 38.76
C ALA A 423 -5.12 12.69 40.07
N GLY A 424 -4.03 13.44 40.10
CA GLY A 424 -3.12 13.59 41.24
C GLY A 424 -2.02 12.53 41.34
N SER A 425 -1.95 11.57 40.42
CA SER A 425 -0.91 10.53 40.42
C SER A 425 0.42 11.08 39.92
N THR A 426 1.52 10.71 40.58
CA THR A 426 2.90 11.09 40.19
C THR A 426 3.86 9.95 40.52
N SER A 427 5.01 9.89 39.85
CA SER A 427 6.00 8.82 40.03
C SER A 427 5.41 7.41 39.92
N VAL A 428 4.52 7.22 38.94
CA VAL A 428 3.82 5.95 38.73
C VAL A 428 4.76 4.96 38.04
N SER A 429 4.99 3.79 38.64
CA SER A 429 5.76 2.72 38.01
C SER A 429 4.87 1.90 37.09
N VAL A 430 5.23 1.84 35.81
CA VAL A 430 4.41 1.21 34.77
C VAL A 430 5.24 0.25 33.93
N GLU A 431 4.65 -0.88 33.61
CA GLU A 431 5.15 -1.84 32.63
C GLU A 431 4.16 -2.00 31.49
N GLY A 432 4.68 -2.41 30.34
CA GLY A 432 3.85 -2.72 29.19
C GLY A 432 4.45 -3.77 28.28
N SER A 433 3.60 -4.20 27.34
CA SER A 433 3.94 -5.12 26.27
C SER A 433 3.10 -4.85 25.03
N MET A 434 3.64 -5.24 23.88
CA MET A 434 2.95 -5.23 22.60
C MET A 434 3.04 -6.60 21.95
N SER A 435 1.97 -7.02 21.29
CA SER A 435 1.98 -8.17 20.40
C SER A 435 1.50 -7.76 19.01
N TRP A 436 2.12 -8.34 17.99
CA TRP A 436 1.86 -8.04 16.59
C TRP A 436 1.99 -9.29 15.75
N ASN A 437 1.47 -9.21 14.54
CA ASN A 437 1.58 -10.22 13.51
C ASN A 437 2.54 -9.70 12.44
N GLU A 438 3.57 -10.48 12.12
CA GLU A 438 4.51 -10.20 11.04
C GLU A 438 4.11 -11.00 9.80
N LEU A 439 3.76 -10.27 8.74
CA LEU A 439 3.51 -10.80 7.40
C LEU A 439 4.74 -10.46 6.56
N VAL A 440 5.45 -11.50 6.11
CA VAL A 440 6.72 -11.39 5.35
C VAL A 440 6.53 -12.04 3.99
#